data_AF-A0AB34XR89-F1
#
_entry.id   AF-A0AB34XR89-F1
#
_cell.length_a   1.000
_cell.length_b   1.000
_cell.length_c   1.000
_cell.angle_alpha   90.00
_cell.angle_beta   90.00
_cell.angle_gamma   90.00
#
_symmetry.space_group_name_H-M   'P 1'
#
loop_
_entity.id
_entity.type
_entity.pdbx_description
1 polymer ?
#
loop_
_entity_poly.entity_id
_entity_poly.type
_entity_poly.pdbx_seq_one_letter_code
_entity_poly.pdbx_strand_id
1 'polypeptide(L)'
;MVVIEGRFDVKLLSAELFAQLMEHNGFTVRSLADAATIQLRKARSRAVCKRGTVGNLRSGYRDTCRPEVAKALAKCLNVPVEALFATKVSNVQREVGGRAA
;
A
#
# COMPACT_ATOMS: atom_id res chain seq x y z
N MET A 1 17.42 20.60 9.35
CA MET A 1 16.33 20.35 10.32
C MET A 1 15.79 18.95 10.06
N VAL A 2 15.84 18.04 11.03
CA VAL A 2 15.27 16.68 10.86
C VAL A 2 13.81 16.72 11.27
N VAL A 3 12.89 16.48 10.33
CA VAL A 3 11.46 16.35 10.61
C VAL A 3 11.16 14.86 10.76
N ILE A 4 10.66 14.48 11.94
CA ILE A 4 10.16 13.12 12.20
C ILE A 4 8.66 13.15 11.97
N GLU A 5 8.21 12.56 10.87
CA GLU A 5 6.79 12.44 10.54
C GLU A 5 6.37 10.97 10.77
N GLY A 6 5.52 10.72 11.76
CA GLY A 6 4.96 9.39 11.99
C GLY A 6 4.05 9.03 10.82
N ARG A 7 4.43 8.01 10.03
CA ARG A 7 3.54 7.46 9.00
C ARG A 7 2.94 6.17 9.53
N PHE A 8 1.61 6.19 9.68
CA PHE A 8 0.89 4.96 9.92
C PHE A 8 0.81 4.19 8.61
N ASP A 9 1.77 3.28 8.40
CA ASP A 9 1.76 2.32 7.31
C ASP A 9 1.30 0.95 7.83
N VAL A 10 1.04 0.03 6.91
CA VAL A 10 0.82 -1.39 7.21
C VAL A 10 1.79 -2.21 6.38
N LYS A 11 2.20 -3.35 6.93
CA LYS A 11 3.17 -4.26 6.32
C LYS A 11 2.44 -5.46 5.71
N LEU A 12 2.74 -5.77 4.45
CA LEU A 12 2.33 -6.99 3.78
C LEU A 12 2.99 -8.19 4.45
N LEU A 13 2.19 -9.21 4.77
CA LEU A 13 2.68 -10.41 5.44
C LEU A 13 3.57 -11.26 4.54
N SER A 14 3.15 -11.49 3.30
CA SER A 14 3.90 -12.25 2.31
C SER A 14 3.64 -11.72 0.90
N ALA A 15 4.73 -11.45 0.17
CA ALA A 15 4.67 -11.07 -1.24
C ALA A 15 4.19 -12.24 -2.11
N GLU A 16 4.55 -13.47 -1.75
CA GLU A 16 4.13 -14.68 -2.46
C GLU A 16 2.62 -14.89 -2.32
N LEU A 17 2.08 -14.78 -1.10
CA LEU A 17 0.63 -14.86 -0.87
C LEU A 17 -0.12 -13.78 -1.65
N PHE A 18 0.41 -12.56 -1.68
CA PHE A 18 -0.18 -11.48 -2.45
C PHE A 18 -0.19 -11.78 -3.96
N ALA A 19 0.91 -12.32 -4.49
CA ALA A 19 0.99 -12.73 -5.90
C ALA A 19 0.00 -13.86 -6.23
N GLN A 20 -0.10 -14.87 -5.36
CA GLN A 20 -1.06 -15.97 -5.52
C GLN A 20 -2.52 -15.48 -5.48
N LEU A 21 -2.85 -14.58 -4.56
CA LEU A 21 -4.20 -13.99 -4.50
C LEU A 21 -4.52 -13.15 -5.74
N MET A 22 -3.53 -12.43 -6.27
CA MET A 22 -3.69 -11.70 -7.53
C MET A 22 -4.01 -12.66 -8.68
N GLU A 23 -3.26 -13.76 -8.80
CA GLU A 23 -3.47 -14.77 -9.83
C GLU A 23 -4.82 -15.46 -9.69
N HIS A 24 -5.17 -15.90 -8.48
CA HIS A 24 -6.46 -16.53 -8.17
C HIS A 24 -7.67 -15.64 -8.53
N ASN A 25 -7.55 -14.32 -8.31
CA ASN A 25 -8.59 -13.36 -8.63
C ASN A 25 -8.47 -12.77 -10.06
N GLY A 26 -7.54 -13.25 -10.89
CA GLY A 26 -7.37 -12.79 -12.28
C GLY A 26 -6.86 -11.35 -12.41
N PHE A 27 -6.16 -10.83 -11.41
CA PHE A 27 -5.63 -9.47 -11.42
C PHE A 27 -4.19 -9.40 -11.93
N THR A 28 -3.96 -8.48 -12.88
CA THR A 28 -2.63 -7.95 -13.20
C THR A 28 -2.27 -6.81 -12.24
N VAL A 29 -1.00 -6.41 -12.19
CA VAL A 29 -0.55 -5.23 -11.42
C VAL A 29 -1.33 -3.97 -11.83
N ARG A 30 -1.60 -3.82 -13.13
CA ARG A 30 -2.35 -2.68 -13.67
C ARG A 30 -3.81 -2.73 -13.24
N SER A 31 -4.49 -3.86 -13.50
CA SER A 31 -5.92 -3.98 -13.21
C SER A 31 -6.20 -3.91 -11.71
N LEU A 32 -5.33 -4.45 -10.85
CA LEU A 32 -5.48 -4.32 -9.41
C LEU A 32 -5.32 -2.87 -8.93
N ALA A 33 -4.33 -2.13 -9.45
CA ALA A 33 -4.13 -0.74 -9.08
C ALA A 33 -5.32 0.15 -9.51
N ASP A 34 -5.86 -0.10 -10.70
CA ASP A 34 -7.02 0.61 -11.22
C ASP A 34 -8.27 0.28 -10.37
N ALA A 35 -8.50 -0.99 -10.04
CA ALA A 35 -9.59 -1.44 -9.17
C ALA A 35 -9.50 -0.86 -7.75
N ALA A 36 -8.31 -0.90 -7.15
CA ALA A 36 -8.06 -0.34 -5.83
C ALA A 36 -8.27 1.19 -5.83
N THR A 37 -7.90 1.88 -6.91
CA THR A 37 -8.16 3.32 -7.06
C THR A 37 -9.65 3.62 -7.11
N ILE A 38 -10.46 2.78 -7.78
CA ILE A 38 -11.92 2.90 -7.76
C ILE A 38 -12.47 2.71 -6.34
N GLN A 39 -11.97 1.72 -5.59
CA GLN A 39 -12.38 1.48 -4.20
C GLN A 39 -12.02 2.67 -3.28
N LEU A 40 -10.84 3.27 -3.45
CA LEU A 40 -10.42 4.45 -2.69
C LEU A 40 -11.34 5.66 -2.96
N ARG A 41 -11.72 5.87 -4.23
CA ARG A 41 -12.68 6.92 -4.62
C ARG A 41 -14.05 6.69 -3.98
N LYS A 42 -14.56 5.45 -3.99
CA LYS A 42 -15.82 5.10 -3.32
C LYS A 42 -15.78 5.39 -1.82
N ALA A 43 -14.63 5.16 -1.19
CA ALA A 43 -14.39 5.46 0.22
C ALA A 43 -14.10 6.94 0.52
N ARG A 44 -14.17 7.84 -0.47
CA ARG A 44 -13.81 9.28 -0.36
C ARG A 44 -12.40 9.53 0.18
N SER A 45 -11.49 8.57 0.00
CA SER A 45 -10.09 8.71 0.39
C SER A 45 -9.35 9.61 -0.60
N ARG A 46 -8.41 10.42 -0.09
CA ARG A 46 -7.47 11.20 -0.91
C ARG A 46 -6.25 10.38 -1.36
N ALA A 47 -6.11 9.14 -0.89
CA ALA A 47 -5.02 8.27 -1.31
C ALA A 47 -5.26 7.73 -2.73
N VAL A 48 -4.15 7.46 -3.42
CA VAL A 48 -4.16 6.89 -4.77
C VAL A 48 -3.28 5.64 -4.77
N CYS A 49 -3.82 4.53 -5.27
CA CYS A 49 -3.07 3.31 -5.45
C CYS A 49 -2.32 3.36 -6.79
N LYS A 50 -1.03 3.72 -6.76
CA LYS A 50 -0.19 3.73 -7.95
C LYS A 50 0.18 2.29 -8.35
N ARG A 51 0.32 2.05 -9.66
CA ARG A 51 0.77 0.75 -10.20
C ARG A 51 2.11 0.31 -9.61
N GLY A 52 3.05 1.24 -9.44
CA GLY A 52 4.34 0.97 -8.81
C GLY A 52 4.22 0.46 -7.37
N THR A 53 3.22 0.91 -6.60
CA THR A 53 2.96 0.38 -5.26
C THR A 53 2.59 -1.10 -5.30
N VAL A 54 1.66 -1.47 -6.18
CA VAL A 54 1.25 -2.87 -6.36
C VAL A 54 2.39 -3.73 -6.87
N GLY A 55 3.16 -3.22 -7.84
CA GLY A 55 4.34 -3.90 -8.38
C GLY A 55 5.38 -4.19 -7.30
N ASN A 56 5.69 -3.20 -6.46
CA ASN A 56 6.67 -3.35 -5.39
C ASN A 56 6.20 -4.30 -4.29
N LEU A 57 4.90 -4.30 -3.96
CA LEU A 57 4.31 -5.25 -3.02
C LEU A 57 4.37 -6.68 -3.56
N ARG A 58 4.04 -6.87 -4.85
CA ARG A 58 4.09 -8.18 -5.52
C ARG A 58 5.52 -8.72 -5.63
N SER A 59 6.50 -7.87 -5.94
CA SER A 59 7.91 -8.30 -6.08
C SER A 59 8.63 -8.45 -4.75
N GLY A 60 8.03 -7.99 -3.64
CA GLY A 60 8.70 -7.93 -2.34
C GLY A 60 9.75 -6.82 -2.21
N TYR A 61 9.97 -6.00 -3.25
CA TYR A 61 10.90 -4.85 -3.18
C TYR A 61 10.49 -3.86 -2.09
N ARG A 62 9.18 -3.70 -1.87
CA ARG A 62 8.64 -2.96 -0.72
C ARG A 62 7.51 -3.76 -0.09
N ASP A 63 7.54 -3.85 1.23
CA ASP A 63 6.56 -4.59 2.03
C ASP A 63 5.56 -3.69 2.75
N THR A 64 5.61 -2.37 2.58
CA THR A 64 4.77 -1.40 3.32
C THR A 64 3.91 -0.54 2.40
N CYS A 65 2.68 -0.25 2.81
CA CYS A 65 1.80 0.70 2.14
C CYS A 65 0.86 1.40 3.13
N ARG A 66 0.14 2.42 2.67
CA ARG A 66 -0.85 3.14 3.48
C ARG A 66 -2.03 2.23 3.85
N PRO A 67 -2.63 2.38 5.04
CA PRO A 67 -3.74 1.55 5.51
C PRO A 67 -4.97 1.65 4.59
N GLU A 68 -5.25 2.82 4.04
CA GLU A 68 -6.36 3.02 3.10
C GLU A 68 -6.16 2.21 1.82
N VAL A 69 -4.92 2.17 1.31
CA VAL A 69 -4.55 1.40 0.12
C VAL A 69 -4.62 -0.09 0.42
N ALA A 70 -4.11 -0.53 1.58
CA ALA A 70 -4.21 -1.93 2.00
C ALA A 70 -5.67 -2.41 2.11
N LYS A 71 -6.56 -1.61 2.71
CA LYS A 71 -8.00 -1.89 2.77
C LYS A 71 -8.62 -2.01 1.38
N ALA A 72 -8.24 -1.12 0.45
CA ALA A 72 -8.72 -1.19 -0.92
C ALA A 72 -8.23 -2.44 -1.65
N LEU A 73 -6.96 -2.80 -1.49
CA LEU A 73 -6.37 -4.00 -2.11
C LEU A 73 -7.00 -5.27 -1.56
N ALA A 74 -7.17 -5.39 -0.24
CA ALA A 74 -7.81 -6.56 0.37
C ALA A 74 -9.27 -6.72 -0.08
N LYS A 75 -10.02 -5.61 -0.19
CA LYS A 75 -11.37 -5.61 -0.77
C LYS A 75 -11.38 -6.08 -2.23
N CYS A 76 -10.42 -5.64 -3.05
CA CYS A 76 -10.33 -6.09 -4.44
C CYS A 76 -10.00 -7.58 -4.54
N LEU A 77 -9.18 -8.10 -3.64
CA LEU A 77 -8.79 -9.51 -3.58
C LEU A 77 -9.77 -10.38 -2.79
N ASN A 78 -10.89 -9.83 -2.33
CA ASN A 78 -11.92 -10.50 -1.52
C ASN A 78 -11.39 -11.20 -0.27
N VAL A 79 -10.42 -10.60 0.41
CA VAL A 79 -9.84 -11.10 1.66
C VAL A 79 -9.96 -10.07 2.79
N PRO A 80 -10.03 -10.50 4.06
CA PRO A 80 -9.93 -9.58 5.19
C PRO A 80 -8.55 -8.92 5.20
N VAL A 81 -8.48 -7.64 5.64
CA VAL A 81 -7.22 -6.88 5.57
C VAL A 81 -6.14 -7.51 6.44
N GLU A 82 -6.55 -8.08 7.57
CA GLU A 82 -5.70 -8.68 8.60
C GLU A 82 -5.06 -9.98 8.12
N ALA A 83 -5.66 -10.68 7.14
CA ALA A 83 -5.08 -11.86 6.53
C ALA A 83 -3.94 -11.54 5.55
N LEU A 84 -3.86 -10.28 5.08
CA LEU A 84 -2.89 -9.87 4.06
C LEU A 84 -1.87 -8.86 4.58
N PHE A 85 -2.29 -7.99 5.52
CA PHE A 85 -1.48 -6.91 6.07
C PHE A 85 -1.52 -6.92 7.61
N ALA A 86 -0.35 -6.76 8.22
CA ALA A 86 -0.18 -6.47 9.63
C ALA A 86 0.02 -4.96 9.86
N THR A 87 -0.55 -4.42 10.93
CA THR A 87 -0.31 -3.04 11.35
C THR A 87 1.16 -2.83 11.72
N LYS A 88 1.83 -1.85 11.10
CA LYS A 88 3.23 -1.50 11.40
C LYS A 88 3.40 0.01 11.40
N VAL A 89 3.55 0.61 12.58
CA VAL A 89 3.89 2.04 12.69
C VAL A 89 5.31 2.24 12.13
N SER A 90 5.46 3.09 11.11
CA SER A 90 6.76 3.43 10.53
C SER A 90 7.13 4.88 10.87
N ASN A 91 8.25 5.06 11.58
CA ASN A 91 8.79 6.39 11.84
C ASN A 91 9.60 6.82 10.61
N VAL A 92 9.17 7.89 9.94
CA VAL A 92 9.88 8.43 8.78
C VAL A 92 10.66 9.66 9.21
N GLN A 93 11.99 9.57 9.16
CA GLN A 93 12.88 10.71 9.37
C GLN A 93 13.23 11.32 8.02
N ARG A 94 13.01 12.63 7.86
CA ARG A 94 13.40 13.38 6.67
C ARG A 94 14.33 14.52 7.05
N GLU A 95 15.47 14.59 6.38
CA GLU A 95 16.35 15.74 6.47
C GLU A 95 15.83 16.83 5.54
N VAL A 96 15.38 17.95 6.13
CA VAL A 96 14.97 19.13 5.39
C VAL A 96 16.16 20.08 5.41
N GLY A 97 16.79 20.26 4.24
CA GLY A 97 17.79 21.28 4.02
C GLY A 97 17.16 22.65 4.29
N GLY A 98 17.61 23.33 5.34
CA GLY A 98 17.19 24.69 5.61
C GLY A 98 17.72 25.56 4.48
N ARG A 99 16.83 26.12 3.67
CA ARG A 99 17.22 27.21 2.76
C ARG A 99 17.55 28.39 3.68
N ALA A 100 18.83 28.65 3.88
CA ALA A 100 19.28 29.87 4.55
C ALA A 100 18.72 31.06 3.77
N ALA A 101 18.09 31.98 4.52
CA ALA A 101 17.54 33.23 4.02
C ALA A 101 18.65 34.19 3.60
#